data_AF-A0AB39S839-F1
#
_entry.id   AF-A0AB39S839-F1
#
_cell.length_a   1.000
_cell.length_b   1.000
_cell.length_c   1.000
_cell.angle_alpha   90.00
_cell.angle_beta   90.00
_cell.angle_gamma   90.00
#
_symmetry.space_group_name_H-M   'P 1'
#
loop_
_entity.id
_entity.type
_entity.pdbx_description
1 polymer ?
#
loop_
_entity_poly.entity_id
_entity_poly.type
_entity_poly.pdbx_seq_one_letter_code
_entity_poly.pdbx_strand_id
1 'polypeptide(L)'
;MGFVGLPAAGVKSPVGAAETVTATATVTATAANTPGDNSGEGVGQSPASSSPKVQWAGPLLLDDSFDLDIAPPVATGAIDIRLYSFQEQKAIFDYNKYALVPEGESPGFSECQLLATTKSQEPIAIAEGRSVCLHTDGGRVALATLNSLNIDAQTADVTVKVWEETGP
;
A
#
# COMPACT_ATOMS: atom_id res chain seq x y z
N MET A 1 14.88 67.66 -19.64
CA MET A 1 14.04 67.38 -20.83
C MET A 1 13.66 65.90 -20.76
N GLY A 2 12.41 65.43 -20.80
CA GLY A 2 11.09 66.02 -20.94
C GLY A 2 10.01 64.92 -20.79
N PHE A 3 8.79 65.33 -20.39
CA PHE A 3 7.43 64.77 -20.61
C PHE A 3 7.19 63.24 -20.46
N VAL A 4 6.44 62.80 -19.43
CA VAL A 4 4.96 62.66 -19.35
C VAL A 4 4.37 61.67 -20.37
N GLY A 5 3.73 60.60 -19.86
CA GLY A 5 2.82 59.75 -20.64
C GLY A 5 2.33 58.46 -19.93
N LEU A 6 1.36 58.58 -19.03
CA LEU A 6 0.26 57.59 -18.84
C LEU A 6 -0.91 58.03 -19.77
N PRO A 7 -2.00 57.24 -20.06
CA PRO A 7 -2.50 56.00 -19.43
C PRO A 7 -3.08 54.93 -20.41
N ALA A 8 -3.81 53.94 -19.83
CA ALA A 8 -4.85 53.07 -20.40
C ALA A 8 -4.36 51.78 -21.09
N ALA A 9 -4.96 50.60 -21.00
CA ALA A 9 -6.16 50.03 -20.36
C ALA A 9 -5.80 48.53 -20.15
N GLY A 10 -6.30 47.77 -19.19
CA GLY A 10 -7.69 47.49 -18.92
C GLY A 10 -7.85 46.02 -18.49
N VAL A 11 -8.89 45.80 -17.69
CA VAL A 11 -9.73 44.60 -17.53
C VAL A 11 -9.24 43.38 -16.72
N LYS A 12 -9.96 43.20 -15.59
CA LYS A 12 -10.66 41.99 -15.12
C LYS A 12 -9.86 40.90 -14.39
N SER A 13 -10.03 40.85 -13.08
CA SER A 13 -10.28 39.59 -12.37
C SER A 13 -11.65 39.02 -12.83
N PRO A 14 -11.82 37.69 -12.83
CA PRO A 14 -12.55 37.13 -11.70
C PRO A 14 -12.02 35.77 -11.19
N VAL A 15 -12.42 35.50 -9.95
CA VAL A 15 -12.57 34.20 -9.29
C VAL A 15 -12.91 33.05 -10.25
N GLY A 16 -12.24 31.91 -10.07
CA GLY A 16 -12.63 30.61 -10.61
C GLY A 16 -12.38 29.53 -9.56
N ALA A 17 -13.44 29.16 -8.84
CA ALA A 17 -13.51 27.95 -8.04
C ALA A 17 -13.80 26.74 -8.95
N ALA A 18 -13.51 25.54 -8.41
CA ALA A 18 -14.09 24.25 -8.78
C ALA A 18 -13.44 23.56 -10.03
N GLU A 19 -13.31 22.24 -10.16
CA GLU A 19 -13.94 21.10 -9.50
C GLU A 19 -12.99 19.89 -9.43
N THR A 20 -13.13 19.11 -8.36
CA THR A 20 -12.66 17.74 -8.23
C THR A 20 -13.35 16.87 -9.28
N VAL A 21 -12.59 16.34 -10.23
CA VAL A 21 -13.11 15.35 -11.19
C VAL A 21 -13.27 14.01 -10.45
N THR A 22 -14.48 13.74 -9.97
CA THR A 22 -14.90 12.42 -9.53
C THR A 22 -15.37 11.65 -10.76
N ALA A 23 -14.51 10.76 -11.27
CA ALA A 23 -14.90 9.84 -12.33
C ALA A 23 -15.90 8.82 -11.76
N THR A 24 -17.19 9.00 -12.05
CA THR A 24 -18.23 8.00 -11.75
C THR A 24 -18.38 7.12 -12.99
N ALA A 25 -17.84 5.91 -12.95
CA ALA A 25 -18.05 4.91 -13.98
C ALA A 25 -19.43 4.26 -13.78
N THR A 26 -20.43 4.73 -14.52
CA THR A 26 -21.76 4.09 -14.56
C THR A 26 -21.68 2.86 -15.47
N VAL A 27 -21.62 1.67 -14.88
CA VAL A 27 -21.76 0.41 -15.62
C VAL A 27 -23.26 0.10 -15.76
N THR A 28 -23.81 0.31 -16.95
CA THR A 28 -25.17 -0.10 -17.29
C THR A 28 -25.19 -1.61 -17.52
N ALA A 29 -25.60 -2.38 -16.52
CA ALA A 29 -25.88 -3.80 -16.70
C ALA A 29 -27.29 -3.99 -17.30
N THR A 30 -27.36 -4.40 -18.57
CA THR A 30 -28.60 -4.87 -19.20
C THR A 30 -28.91 -6.27 -18.69
N ALA A 31 -29.80 -6.39 -17.70
CA ALA A 31 -30.34 -7.67 -17.27
C ALA A 31 -31.47 -8.10 -18.24
N ALA A 32 -31.30 -9.27 -18.85
CA ALA A 32 -32.32 -9.91 -19.67
C ALA A 32 -33.09 -10.93 -18.82
N ASN A 33 -34.25 -10.57 -18.25
CA ASN A 33 -35.12 -11.56 -17.61
C ASN A 33 -36.63 -11.30 -17.83
N THR A 34 -37.27 -12.39 -18.23
CA THR A 34 -38.68 -12.74 -18.42
C THR A 34 -39.59 -12.37 -17.21
N PRO A 35 -40.91 -12.17 -17.39
CA PRO A 35 -41.78 -11.64 -16.34
C PRO A 35 -42.13 -12.70 -15.29
N GLY A 36 -41.85 -12.39 -14.03
CA GLY A 36 -42.28 -13.13 -12.85
C GLY A 36 -42.69 -12.15 -11.74
N ASP A 37 -43.90 -12.36 -11.24
CA ASP A 37 -44.76 -11.47 -10.47
C ASP A 37 -44.42 -11.44 -8.95
N ASN A 38 -44.67 -10.28 -8.32
CA ASN A 38 -44.73 -9.97 -6.86
C ASN A 38 -43.47 -9.52 -6.09
N SER A 39 -43.35 -8.19 -5.99
CA SER A 39 -43.32 -7.38 -4.75
C SER A 39 -42.48 -7.83 -3.54
N GLY A 40 -41.39 -7.10 -3.27
CA GLY A 40 -40.72 -7.05 -1.98
C GLY A 40 -39.26 -6.59 -2.09
N GLU A 41 -39.02 -5.31 -1.82
CA GLU A 41 -37.76 -4.56 -1.90
C GLU A 41 -36.48 -5.35 -1.57
N GLY A 42 -35.61 -5.44 -2.57
CA GLY A 42 -34.23 -5.81 -2.38
C GLY A 42 -33.40 -4.67 -1.80
N VAL A 43 -32.41 -5.04 -1.00
CA VAL A 43 -31.07 -4.47 -1.10
C VAL A 43 -30.12 -5.64 -0.91
N GLY A 44 -29.60 -6.12 -2.03
CA GLY A 44 -28.46 -7.02 -2.03
C GLY A 44 -27.34 -6.35 -1.24
N GLN A 45 -26.94 -6.96 -0.13
CA GLN A 45 -25.67 -6.68 0.49
C GLN A 45 -24.60 -7.07 -0.53
N SER A 46 -24.16 -6.08 -1.31
CA SER A 46 -22.79 -6.10 -1.80
C SER A 46 -21.93 -6.20 -0.54
N PRO A 47 -21.09 -7.24 -0.35
CA PRO A 47 -20.12 -7.20 0.72
C PRO A 47 -19.25 -5.99 0.42
N ALA A 48 -19.39 -4.95 1.24
CA ALA A 48 -18.43 -3.86 1.24
C ALA A 48 -17.10 -4.53 1.60
N SER A 49 -16.26 -4.82 0.61
CA SER A 49 -14.85 -5.12 0.80
C SER A 49 -14.19 -3.85 1.32
N SER A 50 -14.49 -3.49 2.56
CA SER A 50 -13.79 -2.45 3.30
C SER A 50 -12.38 -2.99 3.49
N SER A 51 -11.49 -2.63 2.57
CA SER A 51 -10.06 -2.83 2.77
C SER A 51 -9.69 -2.20 4.12
N PRO A 52 -8.97 -2.92 4.98
CA PRO A 52 -8.55 -2.40 6.27
C PRO A 52 -7.80 -1.09 6.09
N LYS A 53 -7.92 -0.22 7.09
CA LYS A 53 -7.17 1.03 7.10
C LYS A 53 -5.70 0.71 7.29
N VAL A 54 -4.85 1.64 6.88
CA VAL A 54 -3.41 1.56 7.12
C VAL A 54 -3.17 1.97 8.56
N GLN A 55 -2.62 1.07 9.37
CA GLN A 55 -2.25 1.34 10.76
C GLN A 55 -1.00 2.20 10.81
N TRP A 56 -0.02 1.87 9.96
CA TRP A 56 1.24 2.59 9.89
C TRP A 56 1.86 2.48 8.51
N ALA A 57 2.49 3.56 8.06
CA ALA A 57 3.32 3.55 6.85
C ALA A 57 4.48 4.52 7.04
N GLY A 58 5.69 4.05 6.73
CA GLY A 58 6.87 4.87 6.85
C GLY A 58 8.16 4.15 6.47
N PRO A 59 9.26 4.90 6.37
CA PRO A 59 10.58 4.32 6.24
C PRO A 59 11.01 3.67 7.56
N LEU A 60 11.74 2.57 7.46
CA LEU A 60 12.29 1.79 8.54
C LEU A 60 13.70 1.37 8.14
N LEU A 61 14.68 1.59 9.02
CA LEU A 61 16.03 1.08 8.85
C LEU A 61 16.11 -0.27 9.55
N LEU A 62 16.17 -1.35 8.77
CA LEU A 62 16.37 -2.69 9.29
C LEU A 62 17.84 -2.92 9.57
N ASP A 63 18.20 -2.98 10.84
CA ASP A 63 19.50 -3.40 11.37
C ASP A 63 19.43 -4.75 12.10
N ASP A 64 18.24 -5.19 12.51
CA ASP A 64 17.98 -6.49 13.12
C ASP A 64 16.56 -6.99 12.80
N SER A 65 15.72 -7.14 13.82
CA SER A 65 14.33 -7.61 13.74
C SER A 65 13.36 -6.58 14.30
N PHE A 66 12.19 -6.47 13.70
CA PHE A 66 11.16 -5.51 14.08
C PHE A 66 9.80 -6.19 14.20
N ASP A 67 9.03 -5.72 15.17
CA ASP A 67 7.61 -6.01 15.37
C ASP A 67 6.80 -4.98 14.56
N LEU A 68 5.94 -5.47 13.67
CA LEU A 68 5.07 -4.69 12.80
C LEU A 68 3.64 -4.60 13.33
N ASP A 69 3.27 -5.36 14.35
CA ASP A 69 1.98 -5.25 15.02
C ASP A 69 1.86 -3.95 15.82
N ILE A 70 2.99 -3.40 16.26
CA ILE A 70 3.08 -2.12 16.96
C ILE A 70 3.36 -0.98 15.97
N ALA A 71 2.67 0.14 16.16
CA ALA A 71 2.86 1.36 15.37
C ALA A 71 3.37 2.51 16.25
N PRO A 72 4.53 3.13 15.96
CA PRO A 72 5.49 2.75 14.92
C PRO A 72 6.17 1.40 15.22
N PRO A 73 6.67 0.68 14.19
CA PRO A 73 7.44 -0.54 14.36
C PRO A 73 8.63 -0.34 15.29
N VAL A 74 8.84 -1.30 16.17
CA VAL A 74 9.89 -1.27 17.18
C VAL A 74 10.72 -2.55 17.11
N ALA A 75 12.03 -2.40 17.26
CA ALA A 75 12.92 -3.55 17.43
C ALA A 75 12.67 -4.14 18.83
N THR A 76 11.80 -5.14 18.90
CA THR A 76 11.46 -5.87 20.13
C THR A 76 11.79 -7.34 19.97
N GLY A 77 11.51 -8.15 20.99
CA GLY A 77 11.67 -9.60 20.91
C GLY A 77 10.62 -10.31 20.05
N ALA A 78 9.55 -9.61 19.63
CA ALA A 78 8.61 -10.10 18.63
C ALA A 78 9.15 -9.78 17.23
N ILE A 79 9.14 -10.78 16.36
CA ILE A 79 9.83 -10.71 15.07
C ILE A 79 8.78 -10.85 13.98
N ASP A 80 8.43 -9.76 13.32
CA ASP A 80 7.58 -9.82 12.13
C ASP A 80 8.40 -9.71 10.85
N ILE A 81 9.42 -8.87 10.88
CA ILE A 81 10.36 -8.71 9.78
C ILE A 81 11.78 -8.78 10.33
N ARG A 82 12.61 -9.64 9.73
CA ARG A 82 14.00 -9.82 10.13
C ARG A 82 14.90 -9.84 8.92
N LEU A 83 15.94 -9.01 8.96
CA LEU A 83 17.04 -9.06 8.02
C LEU A 83 18.03 -10.15 8.48
N TYR A 84 18.05 -11.29 7.81
CA TYR A 84 18.89 -12.43 8.21
C TYR A 84 20.33 -12.27 7.74
N SER A 85 20.52 -11.96 6.45
CA SER A 85 21.85 -11.79 5.85
C SER A 85 21.75 -11.10 4.49
N PHE A 86 22.89 -10.83 3.89
CA PHE A 86 23.00 -10.31 2.52
C PHE A 86 23.66 -11.36 1.63
N GLN A 87 23.12 -11.56 0.43
CA GLN A 87 23.69 -12.44 -0.56
C GLN A 87 23.57 -11.80 -1.95
N GLU A 88 24.68 -11.69 -2.68
CA GLU A 88 24.68 -11.15 -4.05
C GLU A 88 23.91 -9.82 -4.21
N GLN A 89 24.11 -8.85 -3.29
CA GLN A 89 23.40 -7.56 -3.28
C GLN A 89 21.87 -7.68 -3.08
N LYS A 90 21.43 -8.71 -2.37
CA LYS A 90 20.04 -8.91 -1.95
C LYS A 90 19.97 -9.05 -0.45
N ALA A 91 18.91 -8.53 0.16
CA ALA A 91 18.55 -8.82 1.54
C ALA A 91 17.80 -10.15 1.61
N ILE A 92 18.20 -11.00 2.55
CA ILE A 92 17.52 -12.27 2.86
C ILE A 92 16.62 -12.08 4.07
N PHE A 93 15.36 -12.46 3.92
CA PHE A 93 14.36 -12.50 4.99
C PHE A 93 13.93 -13.95 5.20
N ASP A 94 13.91 -14.42 6.44
CA ASP A 94 13.83 -15.86 6.74
C ASP A 94 12.86 -16.25 7.87
N TYR A 95 12.18 -15.28 8.49
CA TYR A 95 11.36 -15.53 9.68
C TYR A 95 9.87 -15.69 9.41
N ASN A 96 9.38 -15.07 8.34
CA ASN A 96 7.95 -14.96 8.07
C ASN A 96 7.62 -15.46 6.66
N LYS A 97 6.33 -15.62 6.39
CA LYS A 97 5.86 -15.99 5.06
C LYS A 97 5.84 -14.77 4.16
N TYR A 98 6.92 -14.58 3.41
CA TYR A 98 7.06 -13.47 2.47
C TYR A 98 6.60 -13.87 1.08
N ALA A 99 5.96 -12.97 0.35
CA ALA A 99 5.63 -13.17 -1.06
C ALA A 99 6.22 -12.03 -1.88
N LEU A 100 6.95 -12.38 -2.95
CA LEU A 100 7.50 -11.38 -3.85
C LEU A 100 6.38 -10.67 -4.60
N VAL A 101 6.38 -9.35 -4.54
CA VAL A 101 5.46 -8.53 -5.32
C VAL A 101 5.97 -8.44 -6.77
N PRO A 102 5.07 -8.54 -7.78
CA PRO A 102 5.41 -8.27 -9.16
C PRO A 102 6.11 -6.91 -9.34
N GLU A 103 6.99 -6.81 -10.33
CA GLU A 103 7.77 -5.58 -10.51
C GLU A 103 6.87 -4.41 -10.92
N GLY A 104 7.07 -3.24 -10.29
CA GLY A 104 6.30 -2.03 -10.60
C GLY A 104 4.87 -2.04 -10.05
N GLU A 105 4.49 -3.08 -9.31
CA GLU A 105 3.19 -3.14 -8.65
C GLU A 105 3.29 -2.77 -7.16
N SER A 106 2.25 -2.12 -6.66
CA SER A 106 2.07 -1.87 -5.22
C SER A 106 0.71 -2.43 -4.82
N PRO A 107 0.64 -3.73 -4.45
CA PRO A 107 -0.61 -4.40 -4.17
C PRO A 107 -1.31 -3.73 -2.98
N GLY A 108 -2.63 -3.61 -3.08
CA GLY A 108 -3.47 -3.27 -1.92
C GLY A 108 -3.51 -4.41 -0.91
N PHE A 109 -4.20 -4.20 0.20
CA PHE A 109 -4.34 -5.20 1.27
C PHE A 109 -4.73 -6.59 0.74
N SER A 110 -5.82 -6.70 -0.01
CA SER A 110 -6.35 -7.99 -0.45
C SER A 110 -5.40 -8.74 -1.39
N GLU A 111 -4.74 -8.01 -2.29
CA GLU A 111 -3.75 -8.60 -3.19
C GLU A 111 -2.50 -9.03 -2.42
N CYS A 112 -2.06 -8.21 -1.47
CA CYS A 112 -0.91 -8.51 -0.64
C CYS A 112 -1.16 -9.73 0.28
N GLN A 113 -2.36 -9.81 0.86
CA GLN A 113 -2.84 -10.95 1.64
C GLN A 113 -2.89 -12.22 0.78
N LEU A 114 -3.45 -12.12 -0.43
CA LEU A 114 -3.54 -13.24 -1.36
C LEU A 114 -2.15 -13.72 -1.77
N LEU A 115 -1.23 -12.81 -2.10
CA LEU A 115 0.16 -13.14 -2.44
C LEU A 115 0.87 -13.80 -1.26
N ALA A 116 0.82 -13.20 -0.07
CA ALA A 116 1.41 -13.75 1.15
C ALA A 116 0.83 -15.12 1.52
N THR A 117 -0.41 -15.42 1.15
CA THR A 117 -1.05 -16.72 1.44
C THR A 117 -0.77 -17.78 0.36
N THR A 118 -0.76 -17.40 -0.92
CA THR A 118 -0.71 -18.34 -2.06
C THR A 118 0.69 -18.52 -2.65
N LYS A 119 1.55 -17.51 -2.50
CA LYS A 119 2.90 -17.46 -3.06
C LYS A 119 3.95 -17.16 -1.98
N SER A 120 3.68 -17.53 -0.72
CA SER A 120 4.64 -17.44 0.37
C SER A 120 5.92 -18.22 0.08
N GLN A 121 7.05 -17.61 0.42
CA GLN A 121 8.41 -18.12 0.32
C GLN A 121 9.15 -17.75 1.60
N GLU A 122 9.87 -18.72 2.16
CA GLU A 122 10.70 -18.55 3.34
C GLU A 122 11.86 -19.56 3.22
N PRO A 123 13.12 -19.11 3.09
CA PRO A 123 13.57 -17.72 3.01
C PRO A 123 13.28 -17.06 1.63
N ILE A 124 13.27 -15.74 1.59
CA ILE A 124 13.18 -14.93 0.36
C ILE A 124 14.41 -14.01 0.24
N ALA A 125 14.92 -13.84 -0.98
CA ALA A 125 15.98 -12.88 -1.28
C ALA A 125 15.44 -11.77 -2.17
N ILE A 126 15.56 -10.51 -1.73
CA ILE A 126 15.06 -9.35 -2.47
C ILE A 126 16.16 -8.34 -2.77
N ALA A 127 16.15 -7.84 -4.01
CA ALA A 127 17.02 -6.77 -4.45
C ALA A 127 16.40 -5.40 -4.14
N GLU A 128 17.23 -4.36 -4.18
CA GLU A 128 16.76 -2.97 -4.09
C GLU A 128 15.67 -2.66 -5.13
N GLY A 129 14.69 -1.85 -4.73
CA GLY A 129 13.52 -1.50 -5.53
C GLY A 129 12.44 -2.57 -5.57
N ARG A 130 12.63 -3.73 -4.93
CA ARG A 130 11.61 -4.80 -4.85
C ARG A 130 10.76 -4.67 -3.60
N SER A 131 9.51 -5.12 -3.70
CA SER A 131 8.60 -5.22 -2.55
C SER A 131 8.21 -6.65 -2.24
N VAL A 132 7.90 -6.89 -0.98
CA VAL A 132 7.38 -8.16 -0.46
C VAL A 132 6.15 -7.93 0.39
N CYS A 133 5.22 -8.85 0.29
CA CYS A 133 4.07 -8.96 1.15
C CYS A 133 4.34 -9.99 2.25
N LEU A 134 3.94 -9.70 3.48
CA LEU A 134 4.04 -10.66 4.58
C LEU A 134 2.79 -10.64 5.45
N HIS A 135 2.57 -11.73 6.16
CA HIS A 135 1.67 -11.79 7.30
C HIS A 135 2.49 -11.68 8.58
N THR A 136 2.03 -10.84 9.48
CA THR A 136 2.50 -10.78 10.87
C THR A 136 1.89 -11.91 11.67
N ASP A 137 2.50 -12.27 12.80
CA ASP A 137 1.94 -13.25 13.71
C ASP A 137 0.71 -12.73 14.47
N GLY A 138 0.55 -11.41 14.60
CA GLY A 138 -0.68 -10.75 15.05
C GLY A 138 -1.83 -10.72 14.03
N GLY A 139 -1.70 -11.40 12.88
CA GLY A 139 -2.77 -11.53 11.89
C GLY A 139 -2.95 -10.31 10.97
N ARG A 140 -2.04 -9.36 11.02
CA ARG A 140 -1.98 -8.21 10.10
C ARG A 140 -1.23 -8.57 8.82
N VAL A 141 -1.51 -7.82 7.77
CA VAL A 141 -0.78 -7.87 6.52
C VAL A 141 0.16 -6.67 6.48
N ALA A 142 1.36 -6.86 5.94
CA ALA A 142 2.30 -5.78 5.69
C ALA A 142 2.91 -5.89 4.29
N LEU A 143 3.22 -4.73 3.71
CA LEU A 143 3.98 -4.57 2.49
C LEU A 143 5.30 -3.88 2.84
N ALA A 144 6.42 -4.53 2.55
CA ALA A 144 7.76 -3.99 2.74
C ALA A 144 8.42 -3.78 1.39
N THR A 145 8.82 -2.55 1.07
CA THR A 145 9.60 -2.21 -0.12
C THR A 145 11.03 -1.96 0.28
N LEU A 146 11.97 -2.70 -0.29
CA LEU A 146 13.38 -2.46 -0.07
C LEU A 146 13.84 -1.28 -0.93
N ASN A 147 14.20 -0.17 -0.28
CA ASN A 147 14.64 1.05 -0.97
C ASN A 147 16.14 0.99 -1.27
N SER A 148 16.96 0.61 -0.29
CA SER A 148 18.42 0.51 -0.44
C SER A 148 19.05 -0.47 0.55
N LEU A 149 20.23 -0.97 0.22
CA LEU A 149 21.03 -1.88 1.03
C LEU A 149 22.36 -1.23 1.39
N ASN A 150 22.76 -1.37 2.64
CA ASN A 150 24.09 -1.03 3.12
C ASN A 150 24.73 -2.29 3.73
N ILE A 151 25.39 -3.06 2.86
CA ILE A 151 26.00 -4.34 3.21
C ILE A 151 27.14 -4.15 4.22
N ASP A 152 27.92 -3.07 4.10
CA ASP A 152 29.02 -2.76 5.00
C ASP A 152 28.56 -2.47 6.43
N ALA A 153 27.44 -1.75 6.57
CA ALA A 153 26.81 -1.46 7.85
C ALA A 153 25.84 -2.57 8.31
N GLN A 154 25.64 -3.61 7.51
CA GLN A 154 24.62 -4.65 7.70
C GLN A 154 23.21 -4.10 7.91
N THR A 155 22.85 -3.02 7.20
CA THR A 155 21.52 -2.39 7.31
C THR A 155 20.79 -2.37 5.97
N ALA A 156 19.46 -2.34 6.02
CA ALA A 156 18.59 -2.21 4.85
C ALA A 156 17.54 -1.12 5.08
N ASP A 157 17.45 -0.15 4.19
CA ASP A 157 16.39 0.86 4.22
C ASP A 157 15.16 0.29 3.52
N VAL A 158 14.06 0.16 4.27
CA VAL A 158 12.80 -0.37 3.76
C VAL A 158 11.66 0.62 4.03
N THR A 159 10.73 0.74 3.10
CA THR A 159 9.44 1.38 3.36
C THR A 159 8.44 0.30 3.73
N VAL A 160 7.91 0.33 4.95
CA VAL A 160 6.90 -0.63 5.39
C VAL A 160 5.54 0.05 5.48
N LYS A 161 4.51 -0.67 5.07
CA LYS A 161 3.11 -0.31 5.18
C LYS A 161 2.36 -1.46 5.81
N VAL A 162 1.82 -1.25 7.00
CA VAL A 162 1.05 -2.23 7.77
C VAL A 162 -0.42 -1.85 7.75
N TRP A 163 -1.27 -2.82 7.44
CA TRP A 163 -2.71 -2.65 7.53
C TRP A 163 -3.24 -3.07 8.90
N GLU A 164 -4.31 -2.42 9.35
CA GLU A 164 -5.04 -2.84 10.53
C GLU A 164 -5.50 -4.30 10.37
N GLU A 165 -5.51 -5.02 11.49
CA GLU A 165 -6.10 -6.35 11.58
C GLU A 165 -7.53 -6.32 11.05
N THR A 166 -7.80 -7.12 10.03
CA THR A 166 -9.18 -7.44 9.65
C THR A 166 -9.65 -8.52 10.60
N GLY A 167 -10.63 -8.20 11.44
CA GLY A 167 -11.23 -9.17 12.35
C GLY A 167 -11.71 -10.45 11.64
N PRO A 168 -11.91 -11.54 12.40
CA PRO A 168 -12.25 -12.86 11.88
C PRO A 168 -13.59 -12.91 11.11
#